data_AF-A0A7K4EE82-F1
#
_entry.id   AF-A0A7K4EE82-F1
#
_cell.length_a   1.000
_cell.length_b   1.000
_cell.length_c   1.000
_cell.angle_alpha   90.00
_cell.angle_beta   90.00
_cell.angle_gamma   90.00
#
_symmetry.space_group_name_H-M   'P 1'
#
loop_
_entity.id
_entity.type
_entity.pdbx_description
1 polymer ?
#
loop_
_entity_poly.entity_id
_entity_poly.type
_entity_poly.pdbx_seq_one_letter_code
_entity_poly.pdbx_strand_id
1 'polypeptide(L)'
;MARRKVEPASNPLSRIASGPEQAEQLLQAGLDSAFAIARDNLDSLMRRLPGLSRDEARRLHQRASTLAVLAARHYREQRLTAAEKTNQPWRTGLRSLVDGPNFENQFSPSWDENCPPGSIEATTSPAAYLTALYQWVTQVIEPQANTEEDTPIPLAQRRPDLAGLVLDNQALERVEPTIGIVNEILDSAARKHLDDHNLKTFSVDDALLQTRYPFKLPFERYMSQINGILHSKGFGLGDLVRQLDPEFPYFCRGGLHSVRSDDALQLDTALGPEQRSLLLEAAYFPRGARRASTRSIQTRTNPRSLLRESLHSLQAGFFMRHFGVAKAEDLLPLSAFCLRTGLDQDGVESLLSIQRCAPVASPNVPGLAAPTPARFGSVYINAATEPAIGVSTVDKEHSLSGWTNDHFDRMQRMVRLARWLEVSYGEADQLLDAALQAEYGDEGRGREITENTLRALGLFRRLRRDFKIGAEDFAALLQGLALYARGSEVPQFDRVFNDPTLFSEPLVLDGRAFSIVPDNDADYKRVQHLCAALGLDFETYLYLARYIAQAWGTKP
;
A
#
# COMPACT_ATOMS: atom_id res chain seq x y z
N MET A 1 -64.04 35.59 -31.73
CA MET A 1 -62.56 35.50 -31.81
C MET A 1 -61.96 36.86 -31.50
N ALA A 2 -61.63 37.13 -30.24
CA ALA A 2 -60.86 38.31 -29.85
C ALA A 2 -59.43 37.84 -29.54
N ARG A 3 -58.50 38.13 -30.45
CA ARG A 3 -57.06 37.88 -30.25
C ARG A 3 -56.59 38.77 -29.11
N ARG A 4 -56.19 38.16 -27.97
CA ARG A 4 -55.42 38.83 -26.93
C ARG A 4 -54.15 39.38 -27.58
N LYS A 5 -53.99 40.71 -27.60
CA LYS A 5 -52.73 41.38 -27.93
C LYS A 5 -51.68 40.89 -26.92
N VAL A 6 -50.65 40.23 -27.42
CA VAL A 6 -49.44 39.94 -26.65
C VAL A 6 -48.71 41.27 -26.50
N GLU A 7 -48.64 41.79 -25.27
CA GLU A 7 -47.78 42.94 -24.94
C GLU A 7 -46.31 42.58 -25.17
N PRO A 8 -45.46 43.52 -25.61
CA PRO A 8 -44.04 43.26 -25.79
C PRO A 8 -43.43 42.86 -24.44
N ALA A 9 -42.67 41.77 -24.44
CA ALA A 9 -42.07 41.20 -23.24
C ALA A 9 -41.30 42.26 -22.45
N SER A 10 -41.85 42.68 -21.31
CA SER A 10 -41.17 43.56 -20.37
C SER A 10 -39.86 42.91 -19.95
N ASN A 11 -38.74 43.61 -20.10
CA ASN A 11 -37.42 43.11 -19.69
C ASN A 11 -37.50 42.63 -18.22
N PRO A 12 -37.27 41.34 -17.92
CA PRO A 12 -37.57 40.74 -16.61
C PRO A 12 -36.83 41.43 -15.44
N LEU A 13 -35.71 42.08 -15.74
CA LEU A 13 -34.86 42.78 -14.78
C LEU A 13 -35.37 44.18 -14.40
N SER A 14 -36.30 44.75 -15.17
CA SER A 14 -36.87 46.09 -14.90
C SER A 14 -37.60 46.20 -13.56
N ARG A 15 -38.07 45.08 -13.00
CA ARG A 15 -38.73 45.01 -11.69
C ARG A 15 -37.77 44.83 -10.51
N ILE A 16 -36.50 44.58 -10.77
CA ILE A 16 -35.48 44.22 -9.78
C ILE A 16 -34.46 45.37 -9.64
N ALA A 17 -33.98 45.88 -10.78
CA ALA A 17 -33.02 46.98 -10.87
C ALA A 17 -33.65 48.32 -10.46
N SER A 18 -32.87 49.22 -9.84
CA SER A 18 -33.32 50.57 -9.50
C SER A 18 -33.29 51.56 -10.67
N GLY A 19 -32.63 51.19 -11.77
CA GLY A 19 -32.56 51.99 -13.00
C GLY A 19 -32.17 51.15 -14.24
N PRO A 20 -32.34 51.70 -15.45
CA PRO A 20 -32.05 50.98 -16.70
C PRO A 20 -30.58 50.60 -16.85
N GLU A 21 -29.66 51.45 -16.39
CA GLU A 21 -28.21 51.20 -16.43
C GLU A 21 -27.80 49.99 -15.57
N GLN A 22 -28.42 49.82 -14.40
CA GLN A 22 -28.18 48.67 -13.54
C GLN A 22 -28.74 47.37 -14.15
N ALA A 23 -29.85 47.45 -14.89
CA ALA A 23 -30.38 46.30 -15.61
C ALA A 23 -29.45 45.86 -16.76
N GLU A 24 -28.82 46.81 -17.46
CA GLU A 24 -27.81 46.51 -18.48
C GLU A 24 -26.53 45.91 -17.87
N GLN A 25 -26.07 46.42 -16.72
CA GLN A 25 -24.94 45.86 -16.00
C GLN A 25 -25.20 44.41 -15.52
N LEU A 26 -26.41 44.11 -15.06
CA LEU A 26 -26.81 42.74 -14.68
C LEU A 26 -26.81 41.80 -15.89
N LEU A 27 -27.32 42.26 -17.05
CA LEU A 27 -27.30 41.49 -18.30
C LEU A 27 -25.87 41.23 -18.78
N GLN A 28 -24.99 42.24 -18.71
CA GLN A 28 -23.58 42.11 -19.07
C GLN A 28 -22.83 41.15 -18.13
N ALA A 29 -23.24 41.06 -16.86
CA ALA A 29 -22.72 40.10 -15.88
C ALA A 29 -23.35 38.69 -15.98
N GLY A 30 -24.20 38.44 -16.98
CA GLY A 30 -24.85 37.14 -17.21
C GLY A 30 -25.98 36.82 -16.22
N LEU A 31 -26.50 37.81 -15.50
CA LEU A 31 -27.62 37.69 -14.57
C LEU A 31 -28.91 38.12 -15.28
N ASP A 32 -29.53 37.19 -16.00
CA ASP A 32 -30.68 37.40 -16.88
C ASP A 32 -32.05 37.35 -16.19
N SER A 33 -32.11 36.74 -14.99
CA SER A 33 -33.36 36.44 -14.30
C SER A 33 -33.28 36.67 -12.78
N ALA A 34 -34.45 36.89 -12.16
CA ALA A 34 -34.56 36.98 -10.70
C ALA A 34 -34.05 35.71 -10.00
N PHE A 35 -34.24 34.55 -10.62
CA PHE A 35 -33.79 33.26 -10.10
C PHE A 35 -32.27 33.14 -10.13
N ALA A 36 -31.62 33.60 -11.21
CA ALA A 36 -30.16 33.60 -11.29
C ALA A 36 -29.54 34.47 -10.18
N ILE A 37 -30.13 35.65 -9.92
CA ILE A 37 -29.67 36.56 -8.85
C ILE A 37 -29.94 35.97 -7.46
N ALA A 38 -31.12 35.39 -7.23
CA ALA A 38 -31.50 34.82 -5.93
C ALA A 38 -30.77 33.52 -5.57
N ARG A 39 -30.18 32.85 -6.56
CA ARG A 39 -29.41 31.62 -6.36
C ARG A 39 -27.97 31.90 -5.88
N ASP A 40 -27.45 33.08 -6.17
CA ASP A 40 -26.06 33.44 -5.88
C ASP A 40 -25.93 34.11 -4.51
N ASN A 41 -24.76 34.00 -3.87
CA ASN A 41 -24.52 34.64 -2.58
C ASN A 41 -24.16 36.13 -2.73
N LEU A 42 -24.38 36.93 -1.68
CA LEU A 42 -24.08 38.37 -1.68
C LEU A 42 -22.64 38.67 -2.13
N ASP A 43 -21.67 37.90 -1.60
CA ASP A 43 -20.25 38.11 -1.87
C ASP A 43 -19.88 37.70 -3.31
N SER A 44 -20.55 36.69 -3.89
CA SER A 44 -20.40 36.33 -5.30
C SER A 44 -20.96 37.41 -6.22
N LEU A 45 -22.10 38.00 -5.85
CA LEU A 45 -22.73 39.08 -6.59
C LEU A 45 -21.86 40.33 -6.60
N MET A 46 -21.22 40.66 -5.47
CA MET A 46 -20.25 41.75 -5.38
C MET A 46 -18.97 41.47 -6.17
N ARG A 47 -18.51 40.21 -6.26
CA ARG A 47 -17.38 39.83 -7.11
C ARG A 47 -17.69 40.00 -8.61
N ARG A 48 -18.90 39.64 -9.05
CA ARG A 48 -19.34 39.81 -10.45
C ARG A 48 -19.61 41.27 -10.82
N LEU A 49 -19.98 42.09 -9.84
CA LEU A 49 -20.29 43.52 -10.02
C LEU A 49 -19.45 44.36 -9.04
N PRO A 50 -18.16 44.59 -9.33
CA PRO A 50 -17.25 45.28 -8.41
C PRO A 50 -17.62 46.75 -8.14
N GLY A 51 -18.51 47.35 -8.93
CA GLY A 51 -19.00 48.71 -8.75
C GLY A 51 -20.19 48.87 -7.80
N LEU A 52 -20.79 47.79 -7.29
CA LEU A 52 -21.96 47.85 -6.42
C LEU A 52 -21.58 48.00 -4.94
N SER A 53 -22.22 48.95 -4.26
CA SER A 53 -22.07 49.06 -2.80
C SER A 53 -22.72 47.87 -2.08
N ARG A 54 -22.21 47.49 -0.91
CA ARG A 54 -22.71 46.34 -0.13
C ARG A 54 -24.21 46.44 0.17
N ASP A 55 -24.71 47.64 0.43
CA ASP A 55 -26.13 47.86 0.76
C ASP A 55 -27.04 47.88 -0.47
N GLU A 56 -26.54 48.26 -1.64
CA GLU A 56 -27.26 48.12 -2.90
C GLU A 56 -27.31 46.66 -3.33
N ALA A 57 -26.20 45.92 -3.21
CA ALA A 57 -26.14 44.48 -3.47
C ALA A 57 -27.13 43.71 -2.59
N ARG A 58 -27.22 44.04 -1.29
CA ARG A 58 -28.20 43.45 -0.37
C ARG A 58 -29.64 43.70 -0.80
N ARG A 59 -29.98 44.95 -1.12
CA ARG A 59 -31.33 45.34 -1.55
C ARG A 59 -31.73 44.66 -2.85
N LEU A 60 -30.80 44.57 -3.80
CA LEU A 60 -30.99 43.90 -5.08
C LEU A 60 -31.21 42.38 -4.89
N HIS A 61 -30.36 41.73 -4.10
CA HIS A 61 -30.51 40.31 -3.78
C HIS A 61 -31.83 40.00 -3.07
N GLN A 62 -32.24 40.83 -2.10
CA GLN A 62 -33.53 40.68 -1.42
C GLN A 62 -34.73 40.81 -2.37
N ARG A 63 -34.71 41.80 -3.27
CA ARG A 63 -35.78 41.98 -4.28
C ARG A 63 -35.85 40.82 -5.27
N ALA A 64 -34.70 40.34 -5.73
CA ALA A 64 -34.63 39.18 -6.59
C ALA A 64 -35.13 37.92 -5.88
N SER A 65 -34.76 37.73 -4.61
CA SER A 65 -35.19 36.60 -3.78
C SER A 65 -36.71 36.60 -3.57
N THR A 66 -37.30 37.73 -3.22
CA THR A 66 -38.75 37.82 -3.03
C THR A 66 -39.50 37.57 -4.34
N LEU A 67 -39.02 38.12 -5.47
CA LEU A 67 -39.61 37.89 -6.78
C LEU A 67 -39.48 36.42 -7.21
N ALA A 68 -38.32 35.79 -7.00
CA ALA A 68 -38.09 34.38 -7.28
C ALA A 68 -39.03 33.48 -6.47
N VAL A 69 -39.20 33.75 -5.17
CA VAL A 69 -40.15 33.01 -4.31
C VAL A 69 -41.59 33.19 -4.80
N LEU A 70 -42.01 34.42 -5.13
CA LEU A 70 -43.35 34.70 -5.66
C LEU A 70 -43.59 34.01 -7.01
N ALA A 71 -42.61 34.06 -7.91
CA ALA A 71 -42.68 33.41 -9.22
C ALA A 71 -42.71 31.88 -9.09
N ALA A 72 -41.90 31.30 -8.22
CA ALA A 72 -41.92 29.87 -7.92
C ALA A 72 -43.25 29.43 -7.32
N ARG A 73 -43.82 30.25 -6.42
CA ARG A 73 -45.15 30.02 -5.85
C ARG A 73 -46.21 30.06 -6.94
N HIS A 74 -46.24 31.11 -7.77
CA HIS A 74 -47.21 31.21 -8.86
C HIS A 74 -47.09 30.07 -9.86
N TYR A 75 -45.87 29.63 -10.19
CA TYR A 75 -45.65 28.47 -11.04
C TYR A 75 -46.20 27.19 -10.42
N ARG A 76 -45.96 26.95 -9.11
CA ARG A 76 -46.53 25.81 -8.37
C ARG A 76 -48.06 25.86 -8.33
N GLU A 77 -48.63 27.03 -8.04
CA GLU A 77 -50.08 27.25 -8.03
C GLU A 77 -50.68 27.02 -9.42
N GLN A 78 -50.04 27.50 -10.48
CA GLN A 78 -50.44 27.25 -11.86
C GLN A 78 -50.32 25.76 -12.20
N ARG A 79 -49.25 25.07 -11.81
CA ARG A 79 -49.12 23.62 -12.06
C ARG A 79 -50.21 22.81 -11.36
N LEU A 80 -50.53 23.18 -10.10
CA LEU A 80 -51.62 22.56 -9.33
C LEU A 80 -53.01 22.85 -9.90
N THR A 81 -53.20 23.96 -10.60
CA THR A 81 -54.50 24.38 -11.16
C THR A 81 -54.67 24.10 -12.65
N ALA A 82 -53.56 23.92 -13.39
CA ALA A 82 -53.52 23.67 -14.83
C ALA A 82 -53.59 22.18 -15.19
N ALA A 83 -53.43 21.28 -14.21
CA ALA A 83 -53.84 19.89 -14.38
C ALA A 83 -55.36 19.88 -14.62
N GLU A 84 -55.74 19.79 -15.90
CA GLU A 84 -57.13 19.59 -16.31
C GLU A 84 -57.71 18.42 -15.52
N LYS A 85 -59.00 18.52 -15.18
CA LYS A 85 -59.79 17.45 -14.57
C LYS A 85 -59.88 16.28 -15.57
N THR A 86 -58.82 15.51 -15.73
CA THR A 86 -58.91 14.21 -16.40
C THR A 86 -59.87 13.37 -15.58
N ASN A 87 -60.87 12.84 -16.29
CA ASN A 87 -62.01 12.11 -15.75
C ASN A 87 -61.63 11.23 -14.56
N GLN A 88 -62.28 11.44 -13.41
CA GLN A 88 -62.18 10.56 -12.25
C GLN A 88 -62.48 9.14 -12.69
N PRO A 89 -61.50 8.22 -12.83
CA PRO A 89 -61.82 6.98 -13.52
C PRO A 89 -62.47 5.94 -12.60
N TRP A 90 -62.60 6.16 -11.28
CA TRP A 90 -62.99 5.08 -10.37
C TRP A 90 -63.80 5.48 -9.12
N ARG A 91 -64.83 6.33 -9.24
CA ARG A 91 -65.88 6.34 -8.20
C ARG A 91 -66.71 5.06 -8.33
N THR A 92 -66.42 4.04 -7.50
CA THR A 92 -67.23 2.82 -7.42
C THR A 92 -67.65 2.52 -5.97
N GLY A 93 -68.90 2.05 -5.80
CA GLY A 93 -69.47 1.61 -4.53
C GLY A 93 -70.10 2.70 -3.64
N LEU A 94 -70.53 2.33 -2.43
CA LEU A 94 -71.24 3.18 -1.46
C LEU A 94 -70.52 4.49 -1.07
N ARG A 95 -69.20 4.58 -1.30
CA ARG A 95 -68.40 5.78 -1.02
C ARG A 95 -68.60 6.92 -2.04
N SER A 96 -69.23 6.67 -3.18
CA SER A 96 -69.58 7.73 -4.13
C SER A 96 -70.86 8.49 -3.75
N LEU A 97 -71.65 7.97 -2.79
CA LEU A 97 -72.96 8.52 -2.39
C LEU A 97 -72.87 9.62 -1.33
N VAL A 98 -71.69 9.82 -0.73
CA VAL A 98 -71.45 10.85 0.28
C VAL A 98 -70.43 11.84 -0.26
N ASP A 99 -70.90 13.03 -0.61
CA ASP A 99 -70.04 14.16 -0.96
C ASP A 99 -69.44 14.77 0.32
N GLY A 100 -68.43 14.08 0.85
CA GLY A 100 -67.60 14.56 1.95
C GLY A 100 -66.31 15.25 1.48
N PRO A 101 -65.62 15.96 2.38
CA PRO A 101 -64.27 16.48 2.14
C PRO A 101 -63.27 15.33 1.95
N ASN A 102 -63.15 14.85 0.71
CA ASN A 102 -62.16 13.85 0.32
C ASN A 102 -60.90 14.53 -0.22
N PHE A 103 -59.73 13.94 0.03
CA PHE A 103 -58.43 14.44 -0.42
C PHE A 103 -58.43 14.78 -1.92
N GLU A 104 -59.00 13.92 -2.75
CA GLU A 104 -59.10 14.11 -4.20
C GLU A 104 -59.92 15.35 -4.59
N ASN A 105 -61.00 15.65 -3.86
CA ASN A 105 -61.85 16.82 -4.13
C ASN A 105 -61.20 18.12 -3.61
N GLN A 106 -60.38 18.04 -2.56
CA GLN A 106 -59.73 19.21 -1.95
C GLN A 106 -58.44 19.60 -2.65
N PHE A 107 -57.66 18.62 -3.11
CA PHE A 107 -56.29 18.83 -3.59
C PHE A 107 -56.09 18.52 -5.07
N SER A 108 -57.07 17.90 -5.76
CA SER A 108 -57.05 17.59 -7.19
C SER A 108 -55.67 17.09 -7.70
N PRO A 109 -55.13 16.00 -7.13
CA PRO A 109 -53.78 15.56 -7.45
C PRO A 109 -53.67 15.08 -8.91
N SER A 110 -52.60 15.47 -9.59
CA SER A 110 -52.22 14.94 -10.90
C SER A 110 -51.67 13.52 -10.75
N TRP A 111 -52.52 12.51 -10.87
CA TRP A 111 -52.10 11.10 -10.74
C TRP A 111 -51.05 10.69 -11.78
N ASP A 112 -51.08 11.27 -12.97
CA ASP A 112 -50.10 11.02 -14.03
C ASP A 112 -48.71 11.60 -13.71
N GLU A 113 -48.62 12.58 -12.80
CA GLU A 113 -47.35 13.17 -12.35
C GLU A 113 -46.87 12.59 -11.00
N ASN A 114 -47.61 11.64 -10.45
CA ASN A 114 -47.28 10.99 -9.19
C ASN A 114 -46.62 9.63 -9.45
N CYS A 115 -45.59 9.31 -8.67
CA CYS A 115 -44.93 8.02 -8.69
C CYS A 115 -45.24 7.23 -7.39
N PRO A 116 -45.14 5.90 -7.41
CA PRO A 116 -45.26 5.10 -6.20
C PRO A 116 -44.18 5.46 -5.16
N PRO A 117 -44.47 5.31 -3.86
CA PRO A 117 -43.48 5.57 -2.82
C PRO A 117 -42.27 4.63 -3.00
N GLY A 118 -41.07 5.18 -2.93
CA GLY A 118 -39.82 4.43 -3.15
C GLY A 118 -39.35 4.38 -4.61
N SER A 119 -40.12 4.91 -5.56
CA SER A 119 -39.68 5.00 -6.95
C SER A 119 -38.50 5.96 -7.11
N ILE A 120 -37.63 5.69 -8.09
CA ILE A 120 -36.49 6.57 -8.42
C ILE A 120 -36.91 7.99 -8.80
N GLU A 121 -38.09 8.13 -9.41
CA GLU A 121 -38.67 9.41 -9.85
C GLU A 121 -39.22 10.27 -8.69
N ALA A 122 -39.34 9.69 -7.49
CA ALA A 122 -39.84 10.43 -6.34
C ALA A 122 -38.90 11.58 -5.99
N THR A 123 -39.46 12.74 -5.66
CA THR A 123 -38.68 13.91 -5.21
C THR A 123 -37.92 13.65 -3.91
N THR A 124 -38.33 12.64 -3.15
CA THR A 124 -37.69 12.14 -1.92
C THR A 124 -36.77 10.95 -2.17
N SER A 125 -36.57 10.53 -3.42
CA SER A 125 -35.71 9.40 -3.75
C SER A 125 -34.23 9.74 -3.47
N PRO A 126 -33.40 8.72 -3.18
CA PRO A 126 -31.96 8.93 -3.08
C PRO A 126 -31.33 9.49 -4.36
N ALA A 127 -31.90 9.18 -5.53
CA ALA A 127 -31.46 9.72 -6.82
C ALA A 127 -31.76 11.23 -6.93
N ALA A 128 -32.95 11.67 -6.50
CA ALA A 128 -33.29 13.09 -6.42
C ALA A 128 -32.36 13.83 -5.44
N TYR A 129 -32.04 13.20 -4.31
CA TYR A 129 -31.07 13.76 -3.36
C TYR A 129 -29.66 13.87 -3.95
N LEU A 130 -29.19 12.83 -4.66
CA LEU A 130 -27.88 12.82 -5.31
C LEU A 130 -27.77 13.91 -6.38
N THR A 131 -28.80 14.09 -7.22
CA THR A 131 -28.81 15.16 -8.24
C THR A 131 -28.82 16.54 -7.61
N ALA A 132 -29.59 16.75 -6.54
CA ALA A 132 -29.58 18.00 -5.78
C ALA A 132 -28.21 18.28 -5.17
N LEU A 133 -27.54 17.28 -4.59
CA LEU A 133 -26.18 17.41 -4.07
C LEU A 133 -25.16 17.73 -5.17
N TYR A 134 -25.20 17.02 -6.29
CA TYR A 134 -24.29 17.26 -7.41
C TYR A 134 -24.44 18.68 -7.97
N GLN A 135 -25.68 19.16 -8.14
CA GLN A 135 -25.96 20.54 -8.54
C GLN A 135 -25.53 21.57 -7.49
N TRP A 136 -25.69 21.25 -6.20
CA TRP A 136 -25.29 22.14 -5.13
C TRP A 136 -23.76 22.30 -5.08
N VAL A 137 -23.01 21.20 -5.19
CA VAL A 137 -21.54 21.24 -5.23
C VAL A 137 -21.06 22.05 -6.44
N THR A 138 -21.55 21.73 -7.64
CA THR A 138 -21.09 22.36 -8.89
C THR A 138 -21.49 23.83 -9.02
N GLN A 139 -22.67 24.23 -8.54
CA GLN A 139 -23.19 25.58 -8.78
C GLN A 139 -23.02 26.53 -7.59
N VAL A 140 -22.86 26.00 -6.37
CA VAL A 140 -22.75 26.82 -5.16
C VAL A 140 -21.35 26.74 -4.55
N ILE A 141 -20.78 25.54 -4.39
CA ILE A 141 -19.50 25.37 -3.68
C ILE A 141 -18.31 25.70 -4.57
N GLU A 142 -18.24 25.11 -5.78
CA GLU A 142 -17.09 25.32 -6.67
C GLU A 142 -16.84 26.80 -7.01
N PRO A 143 -17.86 27.65 -7.28
CA PRO A 143 -17.66 29.08 -7.52
C PRO A 143 -17.25 29.90 -6.27
N GLN A 144 -17.36 29.33 -5.08
CA GLN A 144 -16.90 29.94 -3.84
C GLN A 144 -15.44 29.66 -3.54
N ALA A 145 -14.78 28.77 -4.30
CA ALA A 145 -13.38 28.47 -4.10
C ALA A 145 -12.52 29.72 -4.30
N ASN A 146 -11.55 29.92 -3.41
CA ASN A 146 -10.65 31.06 -3.45
C ASN A 146 -9.55 30.81 -4.49
N THR A 147 -9.72 31.34 -5.70
CA THR A 147 -8.75 31.18 -6.81
C THR A 147 -7.44 31.95 -6.58
N GLU A 148 -7.36 32.79 -5.54
CA GLU A 148 -6.18 33.62 -5.26
C GLU A 148 -5.08 32.89 -4.47
N GLU A 149 -5.44 31.90 -3.65
CA GLU A 149 -4.50 31.18 -2.78
C GLU A 149 -4.07 29.83 -3.36
N ASP A 150 -4.99 29.10 -4.01
CA ASP A 150 -4.73 27.77 -4.56
C ASP A 150 -5.51 27.53 -5.86
N THR A 151 -5.06 26.55 -6.65
CA THR A 151 -5.83 26.07 -7.82
C THR A 151 -6.92 25.10 -7.36
N PRO A 152 -8.21 25.47 -7.41
CA PRO A 152 -9.26 24.56 -6.97
C PRO A 152 -9.39 23.39 -7.94
N ILE A 153 -9.37 22.17 -7.40
CA ILE A 153 -9.59 20.94 -8.18
C ILE A 153 -11.09 20.64 -8.17
N PRO A 154 -11.82 20.83 -9.29
CA PRO A 154 -13.26 20.62 -9.35
C PRO A 154 -13.64 19.15 -9.20
N LEU A 155 -14.88 18.89 -8.80
CA LEU A 155 -15.43 17.55 -8.61
C LEU A 155 -15.36 16.74 -9.91
N ALA A 156 -15.64 17.35 -11.05
CA ALA A 156 -15.56 16.71 -12.36
C ALA A 156 -14.13 16.22 -12.69
N GLN A 157 -13.09 16.92 -12.23
CA GLN A 157 -11.70 16.49 -12.40
C GLN A 157 -11.33 15.38 -11.43
N ARG A 158 -11.82 15.41 -10.18
CA ARG A 158 -11.55 14.38 -9.17
C ARG A 158 -12.27 13.07 -9.47
N ARG A 159 -13.53 13.17 -9.91
CA ARG A 159 -14.47 12.06 -10.11
C ARG A 159 -15.25 12.25 -11.42
N PRO A 160 -14.57 12.02 -12.57
CA PRO A 160 -15.19 12.13 -13.88
C PRO A 160 -16.28 11.07 -14.13
N ASP A 161 -16.28 9.99 -13.34
CA ASP A 161 -17.29 8.93 -13.33
C ASP A 161 -18.68 9.43 -12.94
N LEU A 162 -18.79 10.36 -11.98
CA LEU A 162 -20.07 10.84 -11.47
C LEU A 162 -20.92 11.54 -12.53
N ALA A 163 -20.28 12.28 -13.45
CA ALA A 163 -20.99 12.98 -14.52
C ALA A 163 -21.58 12.03 -15.56
N GLY A 164 -20.96 10.84 -15.73
CA GLY A 164 -21.41 9.81 -16.66
C GLY A 164 -22.32 8.75 -16.03
N LEU A 165 -22.59 8.83 -14.72
CA LEU A 165 -23.43 7.87 -14.01
C LEU A 165 -24.88 7.98 -14.47
N VAL A 166 -25.42 6.89 -15.02
CA VAL A 166 -26.83 6.79 -15.39
C VAL A 166 -27.66 6.48 -14.14
N LEU A 167 -28.73 7.24 -13.92
CA LEU A 167 -29.66 7.05 -12.80
C LEU A 167 -30.79 6.12 -13.23
N ASP A 168 -30.61 4.82 -13.00
CA ASP A 168 -31.62 3.79 -13.22
C ASP A 168 -31.91 2.98 -11.94
N ASN A 169 -32.93 2.14 -11.97
CA ASN A 169 -33.28 1.30 -10.82
C ASN A 169 -32.16 0.31 -10.47
N GLN A 170 -31.36 -0.12 -11.46
CA GLN A 170 -30.22 -1.01 -11.19
C GLN A 170 -29.15 -0.30 -10.37
N ALA A 171 -28.77 0.93 -10.72
CA ALA A 171 -27.81 1.74 -9.97
C ALA A 171 -28.31 2.08 -8.57
N LEU A 172 -29.62 2.23 -8.38
CA LEU A 172 -30.22 2.53 -7.08
C LEU A 172 -30.30 1.30 -6.16
N GLU A 173 -30.69 0.15 -6.69
CA GLU A 173 -31.05 -1.03 -5.88
C GLU A 173 -29.94 -2.08 -5.79
N ARG A 174 -29.00 -2.12 -6.75
CA ARG A 174 -27.96 -3.16 -6.78
C ARG A 174 -26.98 -2.97 -5.63
N VAL A 175 -26.86 -4.01 -4.80
CA VAL A 175 -25.86 -4.07 -3.74
C VAL A 175 -24.51 -4.50 -4.34
N GLU A 176 -23.52 -3.61 -4.26
CA GLU A 176 -22.15 -3.87 -4.69
C GLU A 176 -21.13 -3.71 -3.56
N PRO A 177 -20.05 -4.49 -3.56
CA PRO A 177 -18.97 -4.31 -2.60
C PRO A 177 -18.25 -2.99 -2.87
N THR A 178 -18.12 -2.14 -1.85
CA THR A 178 -17.47 -0.82 -1.97
C THR A 178 -16.05 -0.92 -2.53
N ILE A 179 -15.31 -1.98 -2.20
CA ILE A 179 -13.96 -2.22 -2.71
C ILE A 179 -13.94 -2.47 -4.23
N GLY A 180 -14.99 -3.06 -4.80
CA GLY A 180 -15.13 -3.26 -6.24
C GLY A 180 -15.17 -1.91 -6.96
N ILE A 181 -16.04 -1.02 -6.47
CA ILE A 181 -16.17 0.35 -6.99
C ILE A 181 -14.85 1.11 -6.89
N VAL A 182 -14.17 1.04 -5.74
CA VAL A 182 -12.86 1.70 -5.55
C VAL A 182 -11.82 1.19 -6.56
N ASN A 183 -11.74 -0.13 -6.76
CA ASN A 183 -10.81 -0.71 -7.72
C ASN A 183 -11.12 -0.28 -9.14
N GLU A 184 -12.39 -0.27 -9.56
CA GLU A 184 -12.80 0.21 -10.89
C GLU A 184 -12.41 1.67 -11.12
N ILE A 185 -12.60 2.54 -10.12
CA ILE A 185 -12.22 3.95 -10.22
C ILE A 185 -10.70 4.10 -10.36
N LEU A 186 -9.93 3.41 -9.51
CA LEU A 186 -8.47 3.46 -9.56
C LEU A 186 -7.93 2.88 -10.88
N ASP A 187 -8.52 1.80 -11.38
CA ASP A 187 -8.15 1.18 -12.65
C ASP A 187 -8.45 2.11 -13.83
N SER A 188 -9.61 2.78 -13.83
CA SER A 188 -9.95 3.78 -14.84
C SER A 188 -9.00 4.99 -14.82
N ALA A 189 -8.55 5.42 -13.64
CA ALA A 189 -7.60 6.52 -13.49
C ALA A 189 -6.20 6.12 -13.98
N ALA A 190 -5.75 4.91 -13.61
CA ALA A 190 -4.49 4.36 -14.11
C ALA A 190 -4.52 4.20 -15.64
N ARG A 191 -5.65 3.74 -16.20
CA ARG A 191 -5.83 3.59 -17.64
C ARG A 191 -5.75 4.91 -18.38
N LYS A 192 -6.44 5.96 -17.88
CA LYS A 192 -6.34 7.31 -18.43
C LYS A 192 -4.90 7.80 -18.44
N HIS A 193 -4.18 7.62 -17.33
CA HIS A 193 -2.77 8.00 -17.26
C HIS A 193 -1.90 7.27 -18.29
N LEU A 194 -2.13 5.97 -18.54
CA LEU A 194 -1.43 5.22 -19.59
C LEU A 194 -1.78 5.73 -20.99
N ASP A 195 -3.04 6.05 -21.24
CA ASP A 195 -3.51 6.58 -22.52
C ASP A 195 -2.88 7.97 -22.81
N ASP A 196 -2.78 8.83 -21.80
CA ASP A 196 -2.14 10.16 -21.89
C ASP A 196 -0.63 10.06 -22.21
N HIS A 197 0.02 8.98 -21.78
CA HIS A 197 1.44 8.71 -22.04
C HIS A 197 1.69 7.86 -23.29
N ASN A 198 0.69 7.70 -24.17
CA ASN A 198 0.75 6.92 -25.41
C ASN A 198 1.02 5.41 -25.21
N LEU A 199 0.67 4.84 -24.05
CA LEU A 199 0.84 3.42 -23.70
C LEU A 199 -0.45 2.62 -23.86
N LYS A 200 -1.17 2.80 -24.97
CA LYS A 200 -2.52 2.23 -25.17
C LYS A 200 -2.55 0.70 -25.19
N THR A 201 -1.49 0.05 -25.67
CA THR A 201 -1.40 -1.41 -25.74
C THR A 201 -1.10 -2.05 -24.40
N PHE A 202 -0.69 -1.27 -23.40
CA PHE A 202 -0.25 -1.78 -22.12
C PHE A 202 -1.43 -1.95 -21.16
N SER A 203 -1.58 -3.13 -20.57
CA SER A 203 -2.57 -3.37 -19.53
C SER A 203 -2.16 -2.66 -18.24
N VAL A 204 -3.14 -2.27 -17.41
CA VAL A 204 -2.86 -1.71 -16.07
C VAL A 204 -2.14 -2.75 -15.21
N ASP A 205 -2.54 -4.02 -15.28
CA ASP A 205 -1.87 -5.11 -14.57
C ASP A 205 -0.40 -5.26 -14.99
N ASP A 206 -0.09 -5.11 -16.29
CA ASP A 206 1.29 -5.15 -16.78
C ASP A 206 2.10 -3.94 -16.30
N ALA A 207 1.47 -2.76 -16.17
CA ALA A 207 2.09 -1.56 -15.60
C ALA A 207 2.44 -1.77 -14.13
N LEU A 208 1.53 -2.33 -13.34
CA LEU A 208 1.75 -2.64 -11.93
C LEU A 208 2.80 -3.76 -11.72
N LEU A 209 2.93 -4.65 -12.71
CA LEU A 209 3.93 -5.70 -12.73
C LEU A 209 5.34 -5.17 -13.01
N GLN A 210 5.51 -4.19 -13.91
CA GLN A 210 6.83 -3.66 -14.28
C GLN A 210 7.31 -2.48 -13.40
N THR A 211 6.37 -1.78 -12.76
CA THR A 211 6.68 -0.64 -11.89
C THR A 211 7.33 -1.09 -10.58
N ARG A 212 8.29 -0.29 -10.10
CA ARG A 212 9.07 -0.61 -8.88
C ARG A 212 8.84 0.37 -7.74
N TYR A 213 8.33 1.55 -8.03
CA TYR A 213 7.95 2.55 -7.05
C TYR A 213 6.44 2.85 -7.19
N PRO A 214 5.68 2.94 -6.09
CA PRO A 214 6.09 2.86 -4.68
C PRO A 214 6.59 1.46 -4.26
N PHE A 215 7.19 1.36 -3.06
CA PHE A 215 7.75 0.12 -2.51
C PHE A 215 6.74 -1.03 -2.35
N LYS A 216 5.44 -0.73 -2.56
CA LYS A 216 4.39 -1.74 -2.63
C LYS A 216 4.44 -2.59 -3.91
N LEU A 217 5.07 -2.09 -4.96
CA LEU A 217 5.22 -2.71 -6.27
C LEU A 217 6.61 -3.38 -6.41
N PRO A 218 6.77 -4.38 -7.30
CA PRO A 218 5.83 -4.89 -8.30
C PRO A 218 4.68 -5.74 -7.72
N PHE A 219 3.51 -5.65 -8.34
CA PHE A 219 2.33 -6.46 -8.00
C PHE A 219 2.00 -7.44 -9.12
N GLU A 220 2.05 -8.73 -8.81
CA GLU A 220 1.74 -9.81 -9.75
C GLU A 220 0.37 -10.40 -9.43
N ARG A 221 -0.66 -9.92 -10.14
CA ARG A 221 -2.06 -10.32 -9.94
C ARG A 221 -2.25 -11.83 -10.08
N TYR A 222 -1.70 -12.44 -11.12
CA TYR A 222 -1.83 -13.88 -11.37
C TYR A 222 -1.20 -14.71 -10.25
N MET A 223 -0.02 -14.31 -9.74
CA MET A 223 0.64 -15.04 -8.66
C MET A 223 -0.15 -14.89 -7.35
N SER A 224 -0.66 -13.70 -7.07
CA SER A 224 -1.53 -13.46 -5.92
C SER A 224 -2.80 -14.32 -5.97
N GLN A 225 -3.38 -14.49 -7.16
CA GLN A 225 -4.54 -15.37 -7.37
C GLN A 225 -4.18 -16.85 -7.17
N ILE A 226 -3.07 -17.32 -7.75
CA ILE A 226 -2.57 -18.70 -7.56
C ILE A 226 -2.35 -18.98 -6.08
N ASN A 227 -1.63 -18.09 -5.39
CA ASN A 227 -1.37 -18.21 -3.96
C ASN A 227 -2.67 -18.20 -3.14
N GLY A 228 -3.61 -17.31 -3.43
CA GLY A 228 -4.90 -17.25 -2.73
C GLY A 228 -5.71 -18.54 -2.88
N ILE A 229 -5.77 -19.11 -4.09
CA ILE A 229 -6.47 -20.37 -4.35
C ILE A 229 -5.77 -21.54 -3.65
N LEU A 230 -4.44 -21.65 -3.75
CA LEU A 230 -3.70 -22.75 -3.13
C LEU A 230 -3.73 -22.68 -1.60
N HIS A 231 -3.62 -21.47 -1.04
CA HIS A 231 -3.68 -21.26 0.40
C HIS A 231 -5.04 -21.66 0.98
N SER A 232 -6.15 -21.39 0.26
CA SER A 232 -7.48 -21.85 0.68
C SER A 232 -7.60 -23.37 0.83
N LYS A 233 -6.74 -24.13 0.13
CA LYS A 233 -6.66 -25.59 0.19
C LYS A 233 -5.54 -26.10 1.11
N GLY A 234 -4.79 -25.21 1.76
CA GLY A 234 -3.66 -25.57 2.63
C GLY A 234 -2.37 -25.97 1.87
N PHE A 235 -2.28 -25.70 0.57
CA PHE A 235 -1.10 -26.03 -0.24
C PHE A 235 -0.34 -24.77 -0.66
N GLY A 236 0.97 -24.91 -0.89
CA GLY A 236 1.79 -23.93 -1.59
C GLY A 236 2.04 -24.32 -3.04
N LEU A 237 2.50 -23.37 -3.86
CA LEU A 237 2.88 -23.66 -5.24
C LEU A 237 4.04 -24.65 -5.32
N GLY A 238 5.02 -24.54 -4.42
CA GLY A 238 6.12 -25.50 -4.34
C GLY A 238 5.68 -26.91 -3.94
N ASP A 239 4.62 -27.06 -3.13
CA ASP A 239 4.05 -28.40 -2.83
C ASP A 239 3.45 -29.07 -4.05
N LEU A 240 2.73 -28.29 -4.87
CA LEU A 240 2.18 -28.79 -6.13
C LEU A 240 3.30 -29.26 -7.07
N VAL A 241 4.35 -28.44 -7.23
CA VAL A 241 5.49 -28.80 -8.09
C VAL A 241 6.22 -30.04 -7.57
N ARG A 242 6.38 -30.18 -6.25
CA ARG A 242 6.93 -31.41 -5.64
C ARG A 242 6.06 -32.63 -5.93
N GLN A 243 4.75 -32.55 -5.76
CA GLN A 243 3.85 -33.69 -6.01
C GLN A 243 3.82 -34.10 -7.49
N LEU A 244 4.06 -33.15 -8.41
CA LEU A 244 4.17 -33.41 -9.84
C LEU A 244 5.54 -33.96 -10.26
N ASP A 245 6.53 -33.96 -9.36
CA ASP A 245 7.85 -34.53 -9.64
C ASP A 245 7.82 -36.06 -9.42
N PRO A 246 8.12 -36.88 -10.46
CA PRO A 246 8.24 -38.33 -10.32
C PRO A 246 9.32 -38.78 -9.32
N GLU A 247 10.27 -37.91 -9.00
CA GLU A 247 11.34 -38.20 -8.04
C GLU A 247 10.93 -37.94 -6.58
N PHE A 248 9.76 -37.35 -6.34
CA PHE A 248 9.21 -37.15 -4.99
C PHE A 248 8.68 -38.48 -4.41
N PRO A 249 8.96 -38.82 -3.13
CA PRO A 249 9.64 -38.01 -2.12
C PRO A 249 11.19 -38.08 -2.17
N TYR A 250 11.84 -36.93 -2.04
CA TYR A 250 13.29 -36.79 -2.24
C TYR A 250 14.15 -37.53 -1.22
N PHE A 251 13.64 -37.80 -0.01
CA PHE A 251 14.40 -38.51 1.02
C PHE A 251 14.74 -39.96 0.66
N CYS A 252 14.03 -40.53 -0.33
CA CYS A 252 14.33 -41.87 -0.86
C CYS A 252 15.47 -41.87 -1.88
N ARG A 253 15.98 -40.71 -2.29
CA ARG A 253 16.99 -40.55 -3.35
C ARG A 253 18.35 -40.21 -2.75
N GLY A 254 19.41 -40.73 -3.37
CA GLY A 254 20.77 -40.30 -3.07
C GLY A 254 20.90 -38.81 -3.36
N GLY A 255 21.40 -38.04 -2.38
CA GLY A 255 21.52 -36.59 -2.47
C GLY A 255 20.29 -35.80 -1.99
N LEU A 256 19.17 -36.46 -1.66
CA LEU A 256 17.98 -35.82 -1.07
C LEU A 256 17.36 -34.68 -1.91
N HIS A 257 17.67 -34.62 -3.21
CA HIS A 257 17.23 -33.56 -4.14
C HIS A 257 16.90 -34.12 -5.52
N SER A 258 16.19 -33.33 -6.32
CA SER A 258 15.92 -33.54 -7.75
C SER A 258 16.18 -32.24 -8.52
N VAL A 259 16.17 -32.28 -9.85
CA VAL A 259 16.28 -31.05 -10.67
C VAL A 259 15.12 -30.10 -10.39
N ARG A 260 13.91 -30.62 -10.12
CA ARG A 260 12.71 -29.83 -9.84
C ARG A 260 12.54 -29.49 -8.36
N SER A 261 13.29 -30.12 -7.46
CA SER A 261 13.24 -29.79 -6.02
C SER A 261 13.71 -28.37 -5.78
N ASP A 262 14.71 -27.94 -6.54
CA ASP A 262 15.27 -26.59 -6.48
C ASP A 262 14.25 -25.53 -6.89
N ASP A 263 13.54 -25.76 -8.00
CA ASP A 263 12.44 -24.90 -8.44
C ASP A 263 11.32 -24.87 -7.41
N ALA A 264 10.95 -26.04 -6.87
CA ALA A 264 9.90 -26.12 -5.86
C ALA A 264 10.24 -25.34 -4.59
N LEU A 265 11.48 -25.42 -4.12
CA LEU A 265 11.94 -24.64 -2.97
C LEU A 265 11.88 -23.13 -3.27
N GLN A 266 12.30 -22.69 -4.47
CA GLN A 266 12.15 -21.27 -4.81
C GLN A 266 10.67 -20.84 -4.87
N LEU A 267 9.77 -21.71 -5.35
CA LEU A 267 8.34 -21.43 -5.41
C LEU A 267 7.62 -21.47 -4.05
N ASP A 268 8.21 -22.12 -3.04
CA ASP A 268 7.71 -22.05 -1.65
C ASP A 268 7.83 -20.64 -1.05
N THR A 269 8.67 -19.77 -1.61
CA THR A 269 8.71 -18.34 -1.23
C THR A 269 7.38 -17.63 -1.50
N ALA A 270 6.51 -18.21 -2.36
CA ALA A 270 5.28 -17.62 -2.88
C ALA A 270 5.49 -16.31 -3.66
N LEU A 271 6.74 -15.99 -4.01
CA LEU A 271 7.09 -14.85 -4.84
C LEU A 271 6.90 -15.20 -6.31
N GLY A 272 6.31 -14.27 -7.06
CA GLY A 272 6.23 -14.44 -8.51
C GLY A 272 7.53 -14.10 -9.22
N PRO A 273 7.61 -14.36 -10.53
CA PRO A 273 8.84 -14.25 -11.29
C PRO A 273 9.40 -12.83 -11.37
N GLU A 274 8.61 -11.75 -11.35
CA GLU A 274 9.17 -10.39 -11.24
C GLU A 274 9.70 -10.05 -9.86
N GLN A 275 9.05 -10.54 -8.81
CA GLN A 275 9.54 -10.34 -7.45
C GLN A 275 10.85 -11.09 -7.25
N ARG A 276 10.95 -12.34 -7.74
CA ARG A 276 12.18 -13.13 -7.76
C ARG A 276 13.24 -12.47 -8.63
N SER A 277 12.89 -11.98 -9.82
CA SER A 277 13.84 -11.30 -10.71
C SER A 277 14.46 -10.10 -10.00
N LEU A 278 13.66 -9.23 -9.36
CA LEU A 278 14.13 -8.07 -8.61
C LEU A 278 15.15 -8.43 -7.53
N LEU A 279 14.97 -9.56 -6.84
CA LEU A 279 15.91 -10.00 -5.81
C LEU A 279 17.20 -10.56 -6.40
N LEU A 280 17.12 -11.32 -7.50
CA LEU A 280 18.24 -12.00 -8.17
C LEU A 280 19.08 -11.08 -9.06
N GLU A 281 18.67 -9.84 -9.24
CA GLU A 281 19.37 -8.87 -10.06
C GLU A 281 20.79 -8.59 -9.55
N ALA A 282 21.79 -8.54 -10.42
CA ALA A 282 23.13 -8.14 -9.97
C ALA A 282 23.15 -6.72 -9.41
N ALA A 283 24.08 -6.37 -8.53
CA ALA A 283 24.10 -5.07 -7.85
C ALA A 283 24.14 -3.91 -8.86
N TYR A 284 23.30 -2.90 -8.64
CA TYR A 284 23.34 -1.67 -9.43
C TYR A 284 24.64 -0.88 -9.16
N PHE A 285 25.15 -0.97 -7.94
CA PHE A 285 26.35 -0.28 -7.49
C PHE A 285 27.34 -1.27 -6.87
N PRO A 286 28.03 -2.07 -7.69
CA PRO A 286 28.95 -3.08 -7.19
C PRO A 286 30.10 -2.42 -6.40
N ARG A 287 30.47 -3.06 -5.30
CA ARG A 287 31.46 -2.54 -4.35
C ARG A 287 32.85 -2.45 -4.97
N GLY A 288 33.58 -1.39 -4.63
CA GLY A 288 34.93 -1.13 -5.16
C GLY A 288 34.99 -0.85 -6.66
N ALA A 289 33.87 -0.97 -7.38
CA ALA A 289 33.79 -0.65 -8.79
C ALA A 289 33.64 0.86 -8.99
N ARG A 290 34.37 1.40 -9.97
CA ARG A 290 34.14 2.78 -10.41
C ARG A 290 32.74 2.87 -11.01
N ARG A 291 32.07 4.01 -10.79
CA ARG A 291 30.78 4.31 -11.42
C ARG A 291 30.88 4.09 -12.93
N ALA A 292 29.90 3.42 -13.51
CA ALA A 292 29.91 3.14 -14.94
C ALA A 292 29.91 4.45 -15.71
N SER A 293 30.83 4.56 -16.67
CA SER A 293 30.88 5.67 -17.61
C SER A 293 30.04 5.35 -18.84
N THR A 294 29.56 6.37 -19.55
CA THR A 294 28.97 6.21 -20.90
C THR A 294 29.89 5.48 -21.88
N ARG A 295 31.21 5.52 -21.65
CA ARG A 295 32.22 4.83 -22.47
C ARG A 295 32.55 3.40 -21.99
N SER A 296 31.98 2.95 -20.87
CA SER A 296 32.28 1.63 -20.30
C SER A 296 31.32 0.56 -20.84
N ILE A 297 31.85 -0.65 -21.11
CA ILE A 297 31.09 -1.82 -21.61
C ILE A 297 30.49 -2.62 -20.43
N GLN A 298 30.29 -1.98 -19.27
CA GLN A 298 29.70 -2.65 -18.12
C GLN A 298 28.22 -2.92 -18.40
N THR A 299 27.86 -4.20 -18.44
CA THR A 299 26.49 -4.65 -18.68
C THR A 299 26.04 -5.56 -17.56
N ARG A 300 24.72 -5.59 -17.36
CA ARG A 300 24.07 -6.51 -16.42
C ARG A 300 23.03 -7.31 -17.18
N THR A 301 22.96 -8.61 -16.89
CA THR A 301 21.89 -9.47 -17.41
C THR A 301 20.67 -9.37 -16.52
N ASN A 302 19.52 -9.08 -17.11
CA ASN A 302 18.25 -9.19 -16.42
C ASN A 302 17.94 -10.68 -16.18
N PRO A 303 17.74 -11.15 -14.94
CA PRO A 303 17.56 -12.57 -14.65
C PRO A 303 16.29 -13.16 -15.27
N ARG A 304 15.29 -12.33 -15.58
CA ARG A 304 14.04 -12.78 -16.23
C ARG A 304 14.13 -12.77 -17.75
N SER A 305 14.50 -11.64 -18.34
CA SER A 305 14.49 -11.49 -19.81
C SER A 305 15.78 -12.00 -20.47
N LEU A 306 16.82 -12.26 -19.67
CA LEU A 306 18.17 -12.63 -20.11
C LEU A 306 18.83 -11.58 -21.03
N LEU A 307 18.22 -10.40 -21.15
CA LEU A 307 18.75 -9.29 -21.93
C LEU A 307 19.90 -8.63 -21.18
N ARG A 308 20.94 -8.25 -21.92
CA ARG A 308 22.08 -7.46 -21.41
C ARG A 308 21.73 -5.98 -21.49
N GLU A 309 21.67 -5.34 -20.33
CA GLU A 309 21.34 -3.92 -20.17
C GLU A 309 22.59 -3.13 -19.78
N SER A 310 22.71 -1.88 -20.21
CA SER A 310 23.87 -1.06 -19.88
C SER A 310 23.81 -0.61 -18.42
N LEU A 311 24.87 -0.89 -17.65
CA LEU A 311 24.92 -0.60 -16.22
C LEU A 311 24.89 0.92 -15.97
N HIS A 312 25.50 1.71 -16.86
CA HIS A 312 25.42 3.17 -16.80
C HIS A 312 23.99 3.71 -16.88
N SER A 313 23.19 3.23 -17.86
CA SER A 313 21.79 3.67 -17.99
C SER A 313 20.96 3.30 -16.77
N LEU A 314 21.20 2.11 -16.22
CA LEU A 314 20.53 1.60 -15.04
C LEU A 314 20.88 2.41 -13.79
N GLN A 315 22.16 2.75 -13.59
CA GLN A 315 22.60 3.60 -12.49
C GLN A 315 22.04 5.02 -12.59
N ALA A 316 21.93 5.58 -13.81
CA ALA A 316 21.39 6.92 -14.01
C ALA A 316 19.90 7.03 -13.67
N GLY A 317 19.11 6.00 -14.00
CA GLY A 317 17.67 5.95 -13.70
C GLY A 317 17.29 5.29 -12.37
N PHE A 318 18.27 4.78 -11.60
CA PHE A 318 18.01 3.93 -10.43
C PHE A 318 17.10 4.59 -9.39
N PHE A 319 17.46 5.79 -8.93
CA PHE A 319 16.72 6.48 -7.87
C PHE A 319 15.30 6.86 -8.30
N MET A 320 15.13 7.28 -9.55
CA MET A 320 13.80 7.60 -10.07
C MET A 320 12.94 6.33 -10.15
N ARG A 321 13.52 5.22 -10.62
CA ARG A 321 12.81 3.95 -10.80
C ARG A 321 12.41 3.30 -9.47
N HIS A 322 13.27 3.34 -8.45
CA HIS A 322 13.08 2.60 -7.19
C HIS A 322 12.55 3.46 -6.05
N PHE A 323 12.83 4.76 -6.03
CA PHE A 323 12.49 5.69 -4.94
C PHE A 323 11.66 6.91 -5.39
N GLY A 324 11.47 7.13 -6.70
CA GLY A 324 10.70 8.26 -7.21
C GLY A 324 11.39 9.62 -7.01
N VAL A 325 12.73 9.64 -6.92
CA VAL A 325 13.54 10.86 -6.74
C VAL A 325 14.66 10.92 -7.77
N ALA A 326 15.17 12.13 -8.06
CA ALA A 326 16.17 12.30 -9.10
C ALA A 326 17.55 11.77 -8.68
N LYS A 327 17.93 11.97 -7.41
CA LYS A 327 19.27 11.60 -6.91
C LYS A 327 19.22 11.04 -5.48
N ALA A 328 20.35 10.48 -5.03
CA ALA A 328 20.50 9.90 -3.69
C ALA A 328 20.36 10.96 -2.60
N GLU A 329 20.84 12.18 -2.88
CA GLU A 329 20.88 13.29 -1.92
C GLU A 329 19.48 13.71 -1.46
N ASP A 330 18.48 13.52 -2.34
CA ASP A 330 17.06 13.81 -2.05
C ASP A 330 16.47 12.86 -0.99
N LEU A 331 17.16 11.75 -0.66
CA LEU A 331 16.76 10.77 0.35
C LEU A 331 17.50 10.93 1.67
N LEU A 332 18.45 11.86 1.79
CA LEU A 332 19.23 12.00 3.02
C LEU A 332 18.41 12.52 4.20
N PRO A 333 17.50 13.50 4.05
CA PRO A 333 16.61 13.88 5.14
C PRO A 333 15.75 12.68 5.54
N LEU A 334 15.73 12.35 6.84
CA LEU A 334 15.03 11.16 7.32
C LEU A 334 13.52 11.23 7.01
N SER A 335 12.92 12.41 7.06
CA SER A 335 11.52 12.63 6.68
C SER A 335 11.26 12.29 5.21
N ALA A 336 12.16 12.67 4.30
CA ALA A 336 12.08 12.34 2.88
C ALA A 336 12.27 10.84 2.66
N PHE A 337 13.23 10.22 3.33
CA PHE A 337 13.46 8.77 3.28
C PHE A 337 12.21 8.00 3.73
N CYS A 338 11.64 8.33 4.88
CA CYS A 338 10.43 7.70 5.41
C CYS A 338 9.24 7.88 4.47
N LEU A 339 9.04 9.09 3.92
CA LEU A 339 7.95 9.36 2.97
C LEU A 339 8.06 8.51 1.70
N ARG A 340 9.26 8.38 1.12
CA ARG A 340 9.48 7.63 -0.12
C ARG A 340 9.45 6.12 0.08
N THR A 341 9.92 5.63 1.21
CA THR A 341 9.96 4.18 1.50
C THR A 341 8.67 3.68 2.14
N GLY A 342 7.89 4.56 2.77
CA GLY A 342 6.72 4.21 3.58
C GLY A 342 7.09 3.64 4.96
N LEU A 343 8.33 3.84 5.41
CA LEU A 343 8.80 3.40 6.73
C LEU A 343 8.35 4.39 7.80
N ASP A 344 7.93 3.85 8.93
CA ASP A 344 7.73 4.59 10.18
C ASP A 344 9.02 4.60 11.02
N GLN A 345 8.99 5.23 12.20
CA GLN A 345 10.15 5.34 13.08
C GLN A 345 10.65 3.96 13.52
N ASP A 346 9.76 3.09 13.99
CA ASP A 346 10.11 1.73 14.42
C ASP A 346 10.68 0.91 13.24
N GLY A 347 10.13 1.10 12.03
CA GLY A 347 10.66 0.51 10.81
C GLY A 347 12.08 0.96 10.48
N VAL A 348 12.40 2.24 10.63
CA VAL A 348 13.78 2.75 10.45
C VAL A 348 14.72 2.19 11.51
N GLU A 349 14.31 2.21 12.78
CA GLU A 349 15.12 1.67 13.88
C GLU A 349 15.42 0.18 13.64
N SER A 350 14.42 -0.59 13.21
CA SER A 350 14.59 -2.00 12.86
C SER A 350 15.35 -2.22 11.55
N LEU A 351 15.29 -1.33 10.56
CA LEU A 351 16.02 -1.51 9.30
C LEU A 351 17.52 -1.24 9.48
N LEU A 352 17.85 -0.23 10.27
CA LEU A 352 19.22 0.25 10.48
C LEU A 352 19.88 -0.33 11.74
N SER A 353 19.13 -1.06 12.57
CA SER A 353 19.59 -1.59 13.86
C SER A 353 20.19 -0.51 14.76
N ILE A 354 19.42 0.55 14.94
CA ILE A 354 19.78 1.69 15.79
C ILE A 354 18.81 1.82 16.97
N GLN A 355 19.21 2.56 18.00
CA GLN A 355 18.39 2.85 19.19
C GLN A 355 17.79 1.59 19.82
N ARG A 356 16.46 1.41 19.79
CA ARG A 356 15.75 0.28 20.40
C ARG A 356 16.08 -1.06 19.76
N CYS A 357 16.65 -1.04 18.56
CA CYS A 357 17.05 -2.24 17.81
C CYS A 357 18.58 -2.37 17.68
N ALA A 358 19.36 -1.61 18.47
CA ALA A 358 20.81 -1.68 18.46
C ALA A 358 21.30 -3.08 18.86
N PRO A 359 22.35 -3.62 18.21
CA PRO A 359 22.82 -4.96 18.52
C PRO A 359 23.48 -5.02 19.90
N VAL A 360 23.29 -6.13 20.60
CA VAL A 360 23.88 -6.44 21.91
C VAL A 360 24.60 -7.77 21.83
N ALA A 361 25.80 -7.87 22.39
CA ALA A 361 26.60 -9.09 22.42
C ALA A 361 26.30 -9.92 23.67
N SER A 362 26.39 -11.25 23.56
CA SER A 362 26.34 -12.14 24.73
C SER A 362 27.49 -11.85 25.70
N PRO A 363 27.22 -11.71 27.01
CA PRO A 363 28.27 -11.58 28.02
C PRO A 363 29.02 -12.90 28.25
N ASN A 364 28.48 -14.03 27.80
CA ASN A 364 28.99 -15.37 28.06
C ASN A 364 29.89 -15.90 26.92
N VAL A 365 30.34 -15.01 26.03
CA VAL A 365 31.27 -15.33 24.94
C VAL A 365 32.51 -14.43 25.04
N PRO A 366 33.60 -14.88 25.71
CA PRO A 366 34.80 -14.08 25.86
C PRO A 366 35.45 -13.79 24.51
N GLY A 367 35.84 -12.54 24.29
CA GLY A 367 36.50 -12.13 23.03
C GLY A 367 35.55 -11.93 21.85
N LEU A 368 34.22 -11.98 22.06
CA LEU A 368 33.24 -11.70 21.03
C LEU A 368 33.43 -10.26 20.49
N ALA A 369 33.38 -10.12 19.16
CA ALA A 369 33.57 -8.83 18.51
C ALA A 369 32.47 -7.83 18.94
N ALA A 370 32.83 -6.56 19.03
CA ALA A 370 31.90 -5.50 19.41
C ALA A 370 30.62 -5.54 18.56
N PRO A 371 29.42 -5.42 19.18
CA PRO A 371 28.18 -5.47 18.44
C PRO A 371 28.03 -4.20 17.60
N THR A 372 27.87 -4.37 16.29
CA THR A 372 27.63 -3.27 15.34
C THR A 372 26.54 -3.65 14.34
N PRO A 373 25.81 -2.69 13.75
CA PRO A 373 24.77 -2.98 12.78
C PRO A 373 25.26 -3.77 11.56
N ALA A 374 26.52 -3.61 11.17
CA ALA A 374 27.12 -4.39 10.10
C ALA A 374 27.40 -5.85 10.49
N ARG A 375 27.50 -6.17 11.79
CA ARG A 375 27.75 -7.53 12.29
C ARG A 375 26.47 -8.28 12.65
N PHE A 376 25.43 -7.57 13.09
CA PHE A 376 24.15 -8.18 13.44
C PHE A 376 23.00 -7.19 13.25
N GLY A 377 21.89 -7.67 12.69
CA GLY A 377 20.61 -6.96 12.55
C GLY A 377 20.44 -6.14 11.27
N SER A 378 21.54 -5.63 10.69
CA SER A 378 21.55 -4.92 9.39
C SER A 378 22.76 -5.34 8.55
N VAL A 379 23.14 -6.63 8.63
CA VAL A 379 24.31 -7.22 7.98
C VAL A 379 24.20 -7.12 6.47
N TYR A 380 23.03 -7.42 5.88
CA TYR A 380 22.84 -7.41 4.43
C TYR A 380 22.95 -6.00 3.85
N ILE A 381 22.38 -5.00 4.51
CA ILE A 381 22.36 -3.60 4.03
C ILE A 381 23.76 -3.00 4.07
N ASN A 382 24.47 -3.19 5.18
CA ASN A 382 25.86 -2.77 5.33
C ASN A 382 26.84 -3.72 4.64
N ALA A 383 26.34 -4.86 4.18
CA ALA A 383 27.06 -6.00 3.64
C ALA A 383 28.37 -6.28 4.42
N ALA A 384 28.19 -6.40 5.74
CA ALA A 384 29.21 -6.62 6.76
C ALA A 384 30.43 -5.71 6.73
N THR A 385 30.28 -4.48 6.25
CA THR A 385 31.36 -3.50 6.16
C THR A 385 31.12 -2.33 7.09
N GLU A 386 32.18 -1.86 7.75
CA GLU A 386 32.19 -0.66 8.57
C GLU A 386 32.76 0.54 7.79
N PRO A 387 32.31 1.78 8.06
CA PRO A 387 31.24 2.14 9.00
C PRO A 387 29.84 1.79 8.44
N ALA A 388 28.96 1.30 9.31
CA ALA A 388 27.56 1.06 8.98
C ALA A 388 26.80 2.37 8.66
N ILE A 389 25.79 2.28 7.80
CA ILE A 389 24.83 3.37 7.57
C ILE A 389 24.02 3.63 8.86
N GLY A 390 23.85 4.90 9.19
CA GLY A 390 23.17 5.31 10.42
C GLY A 390 22.40 6.61 10.24
N VAL A 391 21.99 7.19 11.37
CA VAL A 391 21.30 8.49 11.42
C VAL A 391 22.15 9.47 12.21
N SER A 392 22.48 10.61 11.61
CA SER A 392 23.05 11.76 12.29
C SER A 392 21.98 12.80 12.59
N THR A 393 22.14 13.52 13.70
CA THR A 393 21.25 14.64 14.05
C THR A 393 22.07 15.92 14.09
N VAL A 394 21.69 16.90 13.27
CA VAL A 394 22.29 18.23 13.23
C VAL A 394 21.15 19.23 13.34
N ASP A 395 21.22 20.17 14.29
CA ASP A 395 20.21 21.22 14.48
C ASP A 395 18.75 20.73 14.55
N LYS A 396 18.53 19.57 15.20
CA LYS A 396 17.25 18.85 15.32
C LYS A 396 16.70 18.25 14.02
N GLU A 397 17.44 18.31 12.93
CA GLU A 397 17.16 17.57 11.71
C GLU A 397 17.89 16.23 11.71
N HIS A 398 17.15 15.17 11.41
CA HIS A 398 17.70 13.82 11.28
C HIS A 398 18.00 13.51 9.82
N SER A 399 19.21 13.03 9.55
CA SER A 399 19.66 12.67 8.20
C SER A 399 20.44 11.35 8.19
N LEU A 400 20.38 10.64 7.06
CA LEU A 400 21.17 9.43 6.85
C LEU A 400 22.67 9.77 6.74
N SER A 401 23.50 9.03 7.46
CA SER A 401 24.96 9.18 7.49
C SER A 401 25.66 7.86 7.16
N GLY A 402 26.91 7.91 6.70
CA GLY A 402 27.68 6.70 6.33
C GLY A 402 27.15 5.95 5.10
N TRP A 403 26.30 6.59 4.29
CA TRP A 403 25.62 5.95 3.16
C TRP A 403 26.51 5.84 1.92
N THR A 404 26.10 4.93 1.03
CA THR A 404 26.64 4.75 -0.33
C THR A 404 25.46 4.36 -1.24
N ASN A 405 25.63 4.43 -2.56
CA ASN A 405 24.56 4.01 -3.47
C ASN A 405 24.22 2.50 -3.35
N ASP A 406 25.18 1.67 -2.94
CA ASP A 406 24.97 0.23 -2.67
C ASP A 406 23.97 0.02 -1.52
N HIS A 407 24.04 0.85 -0.47
CA HIS A 407 23.08 0.79 0.63
C HIS A 407 21.63 0.97 0.13
N PHE A 408 21.38 1.89 -0.80
CA PHE A 408 20.03 2.10 -1.34
C PHE A 408 19.54 0.93 -2.21
N ASP A 409 20.43 0.26 -2.97
CA ASP A 409 20.08 -0.99 -3.69
C ASP A 409 19.74 -2.13 -2.72
N ARG A 410 20.53 -2.30 -1.66
CA ARG A 410 20.27 -3.34 -0.66
C ARG A 410 19.01 -3.04 0.16
N MET A 411 18.81 -1.79 0.57
CA MET A 411 17.60 -1.37 1.28
C MET A 411 16.33 -1.60 0.45
N GLN A 412 16.33 -1.27 -0.85
CA GLN A 412 15.14 -1.47 -1.66
C GLN A 412 14.75 -2.95 -1.77
N ARG A 413 15.72 -3.87 -1.79
CA ARG A 413 15.49 -5.32 -1.74
C ARG A 413 15.04 -5.77 -0.36
N MET A 414 15.72 -5.34 0.69
CA MET A 414 15.41 -5.71 2.08
C MET A 414 13.98 -5.31 2.46
N VAL A 415 13.58 -4.05 2.19
CA VAL A 415 12.24 -3.58 2.55
C VAL A 415 11.15 -4.36 1.79
N ARG A 416 11.38 -4.70 0.51
CA ARG A 416 10.44 -5.52 -0.26
C ARG A 416 10.40 -6.95 0.24
N LEU A 417 11.56 -7.56 0.49
CA LEU A 417 11.67 -8.95 0.94
C LEU A 417 10.99 -9.15 2.30
N ALA A 418 11.30 -8.32 3.29
CA ALA A 418 10.70 -8.40 4.63
C ALA A 418 9.17 -8.34 4.56
N ARG A 419 8.65 -7.43 3.71
CA ARG A 419 7.21 -7.32 3.46
C ARG A 419 6.62 -8.56 2.80
N TRP A 420 7.27 -9.12 1.78
CA TRP A 420 6.75 -10.29 1.07
C TRP A 420 6.82 -11.58 1.89
N LEU A 421 7.81 -11.69 2.79
CA LEU A 421 7.95 -12.79 3.74
C LEU A 421 7.11 -12.62 5.00
N GLU A 422 6.55 -11.42 5.22
CA GLU A 422 5.77 -11.06 6.41
C GLU A 422 6.58 -11.31 7.70
N VAL A 423 7.78 -10.73 7.75
CA VAL A 423 8.71 -10.76 8.89
C VAL A 423 9.27 -9.35 9.14
N SER A 424 9.81 -9.12 10.33
CA SER A 424 10.50 -7.86 10.65
C SER A 424 11.78 -7.69 9.81
N TYR A 425 12.31 -6.46 9.72
CA TYR A 425 13.56 -6.22 9.00
C TYR A 425 14.76 -6.94 9.62
N GLY A 426 14.79 -7.09 10.95
CA GLY A 426 15.86 -7.84 11.63
C GLY A 426 15.80 -9.34 11.35
N GLU A 427 14.59 -9.93 11.37
CA GLU A 427 14.42 -11.34 11.01
C GLU A 427 14.76 -11.58 9.54
N ALA A 428 14.35 -10.69 8.63
CA ALA A 428 14.72 -10.78 7.21
C ALA A 428 16.24 -10.70 7.02
N ASP A 429 16.92 -9.80 7.74
CA ASP A 429 18.38 -9.67 7.73
C ASP A 429 19.05 -10.93 8.25
N GLN A 430 18.58 -11.47 9.39
CA GLN A 430 19.11 -12.69 9.98
C GLN A 430 18.93 -13.92 9.06
N LEU A 431 17.77 -14.05 8.40
CA LEU A 431 17.53 -15.11 7.43
C LEU A 431 18.43 -14.98 6.20
N LEU A 432 18.61 -13.76 5.67
CA LEU A 432 19.50 -13.51 4.54
C LEU A 432 20.96 -13.77 4.89
N ASP A 433 21.41 -13.29 6.05
CA ASP A 433 22.78 -13.48 6.52
C ASP A 433 23.09 -14.97 6.72
N ALA A 434 22.18 -15.71 7.37
CA ALA A 434 22.32 -17.15 7.56
C ALA A 434 22.35 -17.93 6.24
N ALA A 435 21.47 -17.59 5.29
CA ALA A 435 21.42 -18.25 4.00
C ALA A 435 22.66 -17.97 3.14
N LEU A 436 23.16 -16.73 3.14
CA LEU A 436 24.36 -16.35 2.38
C LEU A 436 25.62 -16.96 3.00
N GLN A 437 25.72 -17.02 4.33
CA GLN A 437 26.82 -17.72 5.00
C GLN A 437 26.77 -19.22 4.79
N ALA A 438 25.58 -19.84 4.76
CA ALA A 438 25.46 -21.26 4.41
C ALA A 438 25.93 -21.56 2.97
N GLU A 439 25.77 -20.60 2.05
CA GLU A 439 26.20 -20.75 0.66
C GLU A 439 27.71 -20.51 0.45
N TYR A 440 28.29 -19.51 1.13
CA TYR A 440 29.64 -19.01 0.83
C TYR A 440 30.58 -18.93 2.04
N GLY A 441 30.17 -19.41 3.22
CA GLY A 441 30.88 -19.17 4.48
C GLY A 441 30.93 -17.68 4.85
N ASP A 442 31.99 -17.25 5.53
CA ASP A 442 32.18 -15.85 5.93
C ASP A 442 32.21 -14.88 4.73
N GLU A 443 32.63 -15.34 3.55
CA GLU A 443 32.60 -14.56 2.30
C GLU A 443 31.20 -14.31 1.75
N GLY A 444 30.19 -14.98 2.31
CA GLY A 444 28.78 -14.75 2.00
C GLY A 444 28.29 -13.39 2.46
N ARG A 445 28.92 -12.85 3.50
CA ARG A 445 28.59 -11.54 4.05
C ARG A 445 28.93 -10.45 3.03
N GLY A 446 27.89 -9.94 2.38
CA GLY A 446 27.97 -8.92 1.36
C GLY A 446 27.86 -9.39 -0.08
N ARG A 447 27.59 -10.68 -0.29
CA ARG A 447 27.14 -11.20 -1.58
C ARG A 447 25.72 -10.71 -1.91
N GLU A 448 25.34 -10.93 -3.16
CA GLU A 448 24.01 -10.65 -3.69
C GLU A 448 23.07 -11.82 -3.38
N ILE A 449 21.76 -11.59 -3.41
CA ILE A 449 20.77 -12.66 -3.22
C ILE A 449 20.85 -13.59 -4.43
N THR A 450 21.01 -14.88 -4.17
CA THR A 450 21.12 -15.92 -5.20
C THR A 450 19.87 -16.78 -5.24
N GLU A 451 19.82 -17.67 -6.23
CA GLU A 451 18.81 -18.72 -6.29
C GLU A 451 18.84 -19.63 -5.06
N ASN A 452 20.02 -19.93 -4.51
CA ASN A 452 20.16 -20.74 -3.29
C ASN A 452 19.64 -19.98 -2.06
N THR A 453 19.88 -18.67 -1.99
CA THR A 453 19.27 -17.83 -0.97
C THR A 453 17.74 -17.92 -1.03
N LEU A 454 17.14 -17.84 -2.23
CA LEU A 454 15.69 -17.99 -2.39
C LEU A 454 15.20 -19.40 -2.03
N ARG A 455 15.97 -20.46 -2.31
CA ARG A 455 15.64 -21.84 -1.90
C ARG A 455 15.60 -21.96 -0.38
N ALA A 456 16.57 -21.38 0.33
CA ALA A 456 16.60 -21.35 1.80
C ALA A 456 15.39 -20.58 2.37
N LEU A 457 15.06 -19.42 1.81
CA LEU A 457 13.89 -18.64 2.23
C LEU A 457 12.56 -19.35 1.94
N GLY A 458 12.48 -20.12 0.85
CA GLY A 458 11.31 -20.93 0.54
C GLY A 458 11.17 -22.11 1.51
N LEU A 459 12.27 -22.78 1.84
CA LEU A 459 12.28 -23.80 2.89
C LEU A 459 11.81 -23.21 4.23
N PHE A 460 12.30 -22.02 4.60
CA PHE A 460 11.82 -21.30 5.78
C PHE A 460 10.31 -21.09 5.76
N ARG A 461 9.74 -20.54 4.67
CA ARG A 461 8.28 -20.31 4.59
C ARG A 461 7.49 -21.60 4.76
N ARG A 462 7.95 -22.69 4.17
CA ARG A 462 7.31 -24.00 4.32
C ARG A 462 7.38 -24.48 5.77
N LEU A 463 8.55 -24.44 6.40
CA LEU A 463 8.71 -24.88 7.79
C LEU A 463 7.95 -23.98 8.78
N ARG A 464 7.88 -22.67 8.53
CA ARG A 464 7.04 -21.73 9.28
C ARG A 464 5.56 -22.09 9.16
N ARG A 465 5.09 -22.46 7.97
CA ARG A 465 3.70 -22.87 7.74
C ARG A 465 3.37 -24.18 8.46
N ASP A 466 4.18 -25.22 8.21
CA ASP A 466 3.92 -26.62 8.57
C ASP A 466 4.29 -26.93 10.03
N PHE A 467 5.38 -26.35 10.54
CA PHE A 467 5.96 -26.67 11.86
C PHE A 467 6.09 -25.45 12.79
N LYS A 468 5.66 -24.26 12.37
CA LYS A 468 5.71 -23.02 13.16
C LYS A 468 7.13 -22.60 13.58
N ILE A 469 8.15 -22.96 12.80
CA ILE A 469 9.54 -22.55 13.04
C ILE A 469 9.67 -21.03 12.88
N GLY A 470 10.31 -20.38 13.86
CA GLY A 470 10.62 -18.95 13.84
C GLY A 470 11.79 -18.62 12.91
N ALA A 471 11.93 -17.34 12.54
CA ALA A 471 13.04 -16.89 11.68
C ALA A 471 14.41 -17.13 12.35
N GLU A 472 14.49 -16.84 13.65
CA GLU A 472 15.69 -17.01 14.45
C GLU A 472 16.11 -18.49 14.55
N ASP A 473 15.15 -19.39 14.81
CA ASP A 473 15.42 -20.84 14.90
C ASP A 473 15.82 -21.42 13.55
N PHE A 474 15.17 -20.98 12.46
CA PHE A 474 15.57 -21.41 11.13
C PHE A 474 16.97 -20.90 10.75
N ALA A 475 17.30 -19.65 11.10
CA ALA A 475 18.65 -19.14 10.92
C ALA A 475 19.66 -19.96 11.74
N ALA A 476 19.30 -20.37 12.96
CA ALA A 476 20.16 -21.22 13.79
C ALA A 476 20.42 -22.60 13.17
N LEU A 477 19.46 -23.16 12.42
CA LEU A 477 19.69 -24.41 11.66
C LEU A 477 20.74 -24.25 10.55
N LEU A 478 20.92 -23.04 10.00
CA LEU A 478 21.86 -22.77 8.91
C LEU A 478 23.26 -22.37 9.41
N GLN A 479 23.34 -21.53 10.45
CA GLN A 479 24.61 -20.93 10.90
C GLN A 479 24.91 -21.10 12.40
N GLY A 480 24.05 -21.81 13.15
CA GLY A 480 24.14 -21.91 14.60
C GLY A 480 23.45 -20.75 15.35
N LEU A 481 23.34 -20.89 16.68
CA LEU A 481 22.61 -19.95 17.52
C LEU A 481 23.21 -18.53 17.47
N ALA A 482 22.33 -17.53 17.48
CA ALA A 482 22.77 -16.14 17.50
C ALA A 482 23.48 -15.79 18.83
N LEU A 483 24.72 -15.29 18.69
CA LEU A 483 25.54 -14.78 19.79
C LEU A 483 25.25 -13.30 20.12
N TYR A 484 24.44 -12.67 19.28
CA TYR A 484 24.00 -11.29 19.40
C TYR A 484 22.47 -11.24 19.51
N ALA A 485 21.96 -10.17 20.08
CA ALA A 485 20.54 -9.84 20.18
C ALA A 485 20.29 -8.42 19.68
N ARG A 486 19.03 -8.00 19.66
CA ARG A 486 18.62 -6.63 19.33
C ARG A 486 17.98 -5.95 20.53
N GLY A 487 18.35 -4.71 20.78
CA GLY A 487 17.72 -3.88 21.80
C GLY A 487 17.90 -4.43 23.21
N SER A 488 16.78 -4.69 23.87
CA SER A 488 16.72 -5.24 25.22
C SER A 488 16.60 -6.77 25.26
N GLU A 489 16.64 -7.45 24.12
CA GLU A 489 16.53 -8.91 24.07
C GLU A 489 17.81 -9.59 24.56
N VAL A 490 17.64 -10.79 25.12
CA VAL A 490 18.76 -11.66 25.51
C VAL A 490 19.20 -12.48 24.29
N PRO A 491 20.50 -12.58 23.98
CA PRO A 491 20.99 -13.38 22.85
C PRO A 491 20.46 -14.81 22.87
N GLN A 492 20.21 -15.37 21.68
CA GLN A 492 19.61 -16.70 21.54
C GLN A 492 20.41 -17.76 22.29
N PHE A 493 21.75 -17.71 22.19
CA PHE A 493 22.64 -18.59 22.94
C PHE A 493 22.35 -18.57 24.45
N ASP A 494 22.20 -17.38 25.02
CA ASP A 494 21.94 -17.23 26.45
C ASP A 494 20.53 -17.63 26.83
N ARG A 495 19.53 -17.41 25.96
CA ARG A 495 18.16 -17.89 26.19
C ARG A 495 18.06 -19.41 26.20
N VAL A 496 18.86 -20.08 25.37
CA VAL A 496 18.86 -21.56 25.28
C VAL A 496 19.68 -22.19 26.41
N PHE A 497 20.89 -21.70 26.64
CA PHE A 497 21.82 -22.36 27.56
C PHE A 497 21.92 -21.73 28.94
N ASN A 498 21.54 -20.46 29.12
CA ASN A 498 21.85 -19.70 30.33
C ASN A 498 20.57 -19.18 31.03
N ASP A 499 19.51 -19.99 31.08
CA ASP A 499 18.32 -19.67 31.85
C ASP A 499 18.68 -19.55 33.36
N PRO A 500 18.51 -18.36 33.97
CA PRO A 500 18.90 -18.11 35.35
C PRO A 500 18.06 -18.89 36.38
N THR A 501 16.93 -19.46 35.97
CA THR A 501 16.10 -20.32 36.83
C THR A 501 16.64 -21.74 36.95
N LEU A 502 17.40 -22.20 35.95
CA LEU A 502 17.94 -23.55 35.87
C LEU A 502 19.41 -23.62 36.27
N PHE A 503 20.18 -22.55 36.01
CA PHE A 503 21.62 -22.56 36.17
C PHE A 503 22.10 -21.41 37.05
N SER A 504 22.87 -21.73 38.09
CA SER A 504 23.52 -20.74 38.95
C SER A 504 24.79 -20.15 38.33
N GLU A 505 25.45 -20.90 37.45
CA GLU A 505 26.62 -20.48 36.69
C GLU A 505 26.31 -20.60 35.19
N PRO A 506 26.59 -19.56 34.37
CA PRO A 506 26.31 -19.61 32.94
C PRO A 506 27.33 -20.50 32.21
N LEU A 507 26.86 -21.18 31.15
CA LEU A 507 27.70 -21.80 30.15
C LEU A 507 28.43 -20.72 29.35
N VAL A 508 29.75 -20.76 29.39
CA VAL A 508 30.64 -19.81 28.70
C VAL A 508 31.25 -20.48 27.47
N LEU A 509 31.13 -19.84 26.30
CA LEU A 509 31.80 -20.29 25.07
C LEU A 509 33.28 -19.87 25.07
N ASP A 510 34.06 -20.54 25.92
CA ASP A 510 35.49 -20.27 26.12
C ASP A 510 36.42 -20.94 25.08
N GLY A 511 35.84 -21.68 24.12
CA GLY A 511 36.57 -22.40 23.09
C GLY A 511 37.39 -23.59 23.60
N ARG A 512 37.22 -24.00 24.87
CA ARG A 512 37.96 -25.15 25.43
C ARG A 512 37.30 -26.45 25.02
N ALA A 513 38.12 -27.41 24.56
CA ALA A 513 37.67 -28.78 24.32
C ALA A 513 37.26 -29.45 25.64
N PHE A 514 36.30 -30.37 25.56
CA PHE A 514 35.86 -31.24 26.65
C PHE A 514 35.54 -32.63 26.10
N SER A 515 35.66 -33.67 26.92
CA SER A 515 35.38 -35.05 26.49
C SER A 515 33.88 -35.31 26.34
N ILE A 516 33.47 -35.98 25.26
CA ILE A 516 32.06 -36.39 25.05
C ILE A 516 31.57 -37.29 26.19
N VAL A 517 32.45 -38.19 26.64
CA VAL A 517 32.24 -38.96 27.87
C VAL A 517 33.01 -38.23 28.98
N PRO A 518 32.33 -37.73 30.03
CA PRO A 518 32.99 -36.96 31.08
C PRO A 518 34.10 -37.75 31.78
N ASP A 519 35.34 -37.25 31.70
CA ASP A 519 36.50 -37.83 32.41
C ASP A 519 36.75 -37.16 33.77
N ASN A 520 36.25 -35.94 33.97
CA ASN A 520 36.42 -35.14 35.18
C ASN A 520 35.11 -34.42 35.57
N ASP A 521 35.07 -33.87 36.79
CA ASP A 521 33.88 -33.18 37.34
C ASP A 521 33.48 -31.93 36.53
N ALA A 522 34.43 -31.25 35.90
CA ALA A 522 34.14 -30.06 35.08
C ALA A 522 33.43 -30.43 33.77
N ASP A 523 33.87 -31.49 33.11
CA ASP A 523 33.24 -32.02 31.90
C ASP A 523 31.87 -32.62 32.24
N TYR A 524 31.73 -33.26 33.40
CA TYR A 524 30.45 -33.76 33.88
C TYR A 524 29.43 -32.64 34.04
N LYS A 525 29.81 -31.54 34.71
CA LYS A 525 28.97 -30.35 34.87
C LYS A 525 28.59 -29.73 33.53
N ARG A 526 29.54 -29.60 32.60
CA ARG A 526 29.28 -29.07 31.25
C ARG A 526 28.30 -29.92 30.47
N VAL A 527 28.49 -31.24 30.46
CA VAL A 527 27.58 -32.16 29.76
C VAL A 527 26.19 -32.15 30.41
N GLN A 528 26.12 -32.14 31.74
CA GLN A 528 24.86 -32.02 32.47
C GLN A 528 24.14 -30.70 32.13
N HIS A 529 24.88 -29.59 32.03
CA HIS A 529 24.36 -28.29 31.61
C HIS A 529 23.75 -28.38 30.20
N LEU A 530 24.49 -28.92 29.23
CA LEU A 530 24.02 -29.10 27.86
C LEU A 530 22.77 -29.99 27.79
N CYS A 531 22.75 -31.09 28.55
CA CYS A 531 21.60 -31.99 28.62
C CYS A 531 20.37 -31.26 29.19
N ALA A 532 20.53 -30.54 30.31
CA ALA A 532 19.44 -29.82 30.94
C ALA A 532 18.89 -28.69 30.05
N ALA A 533 19.77 -27.92 29.39
CA ALA A 533 19.39 -26.82 28.51
C ALA A 533 18.62 -27.31 27.26
N LEU A 534 19.05 -28.44 26.69
CA LEU A 534 18.44 -29.01 25.48
C LEU A 534 17.27 -29.96 25.78
N GLY A 535 16.98 -30.24 27.05
CA GLY A 535 15.95 -31.21 27.45
C GLY A 535 16.29 -32.65 27.04
N LEU A 536 17.58 -32.99 26.98
CA LEU A 536 18.09 -34.31 26.59
C LEU A 536 18.46 -35.13 27.82
N ASP A 537 18.31 -36.45 27.72
CA ASP A 537 18.97 -37.38 28.64
C ASP A 537 20.43 -37.64 28.20
N PHE A 538 21.24 -38.18 29.11
CA PHE A 538 22.65 -38.43 28.84
C PHE A 538 22.86 -39.45 27.70
N GLU A 539 21.96 -40.43 27.55
CA GLU A 539 22.03 -41.43 26.48
C GLU A 539 21.79 -40.79 25.11
N THR A 540 20.77 -39.93 24.97
CA THR A 540 20.52 -39.19 23.72
C THR A 540 21.66 -38.21 23.43
N TYR A 541 22.16 -37.51 24.45
CA TYR A 541 23.34 -36.65 24.30
C TYR A 541 24.54 -37.44 23.76
N LEU A 542 24.87 -38.59 24.36
CA LEU A 542 26.01 -39.40 23.96
C LEU A 542 25.89 -39.88 22.51
N TYR A 543 24.69 -40.29 22.10
CA TYR A 543 24.41 -40.68 20.72
C TYR A 543 24.60 -39.50 19.75
N LEU A 544 23.98 -38.35 20.03
CA LEU A 544 24.06 -37.16 19.19
C LEU A 544 25.47 -36.60 19.11
N ALA A 545 26.17 -36.47 20.24
CA ALA A 545 27.53 -35.93 20.30
C ALA A 545 28.52 -36.81 19.51
N ARG A 546 28.42 -38.14 19.60
CA ARG A 546 29.24 -39.06 18.80
C ARG A 546 28.92 -38.94 17.31
N TYR A 547 27.64 -38.84 16.95
CA TYR A 547 27.22 -38.66 15.56
C TYR A 547 27.76 -37.35 14.98
N ILE A 548 27.66 -36.25 15.74
CA ILE A 548 28.21 -34.94 15.36
C ILE A 548 29.73 -35.01 15.20
N ALA A 549 30.45 -35.60 16.16
CA ALA A 549 31.91 -35.74 16.08
C ALA A 549 32.33 -36.55 14.83
N GLN A 550 31.62 -37.66 14.56
CA GLN A 550 31.85 -38.47 13.37
C GLN A 550 31.60 -37.67 12.08
N ALA A 551 30.54 -36.87 12.04
CA ALA A 551 30.22 -36.03 10.88
C ALA A 551 31.25 -34.92 10.63
N TRP A 552 31.85 -34.38 11.71
CA TRP A 552 32.88 -33.34 11.65
C TRP A 552 34.30 -33.90 11.42
N GLY A 553 34.45 -35.23 11.35
CA GLY A 553 35.75 -35.89 11.14
C GLY A 553 36.69 -35.82 12.35
N THR A 554 36.20 -35.41 13.51
CA THR A 554 36.92 -35.52 14.78
C THR A 554 36.75 -36.94 15.31
N LYS A 555 37.86 -37.63 15.61
CA LYS A 555 37.76 -38.92 16.31
C LYS A 555 37.09 -38.68 17.68
N PRO A 556 36.18 -39.58 18.10
CA PRO A 556 35.39 -39.41 19.31
C PRO A 556 36.25 -39.34 20.58
#